data_AF-A0A0F2L109-F1
#
_entry.id   AF-A0A0F2L109-F1
#
_cell.length_a   1.000
_cell.length_b   1.000
_cell.length_c   1.000
_cell.angle_alpha   90.00
_cell.angle_beta   90.00
_cell.angle_gamma   90.00
#
_symmetry.space_group_name_H-M   'P 1'
#
loop_
_entity.id
_entity.type
_entity.pdbx_description
1 polymer ?
#
loop_
_entity_poly.entity_id
_entity_poly.type
_entity_poly.pdbx_seq_one_letter_code
_entity_poly.pdbx_strand_id
1 'polypeptide(L)' 'TISPNFSRVVLDDNGKLRDQYVVLINGRSIDFLKGLDTKLSSEDEVTFLPPAGGG' A
#
# COMPACT_ATOMS: atom_id res chain seq x y z
N THR A 1 -0.97 -4.18 16.60
CA THR A 1 -1.97 -4.97 15.87
C THR A 1 -2.56 -4.13 14.77
N ILE A 2 -2.59 -4.62 13.52
CA ILE A 2 -3.23 -3.91 12.40
C ILE A 2 -4.74 -3.87 12.65
N SER A 3 -5.38 -2.73 12.39
CA SER A 3 -6.83 -2.58 12.53
C SER A 3 -7.56 -3.60 11.63
N PRO A 4 -8.59 -4.32 12.14
CA PRO A 4 -9.32 -5.32 11.35
C PRO A 4 -10.00 -4.75 10.09
N ASN A 5 -10.10 -3.41 9.97
CA ASN A 5 -10.69 -2.73 8.83
C ASN A 5 -9.66 -2.02 7.94
N PHE A 6 -8.36 -2.25 8.12
CA PHE A 6 -7.31 -1.55 7.38
C PHE A 6 -7.50 -1.66 5.86
N SER A 7 -7.78 -2.85 5.34
CA SER A 7 -7.99 -3.07 3.91
C SER A 7 -9.13 -2.22 3.33
N ARG A 8 -10.19 -1.92 4.10
CA ARG A 8 -11.30 -1.06 3.65
C ARG A 8 -10.91 0.41 3.54
N VAL A 9 -9.88 0.81 4.29
CA VAL A 9 -9.36 2.17 4.31
C VAL A 9 -8.43 2.41 3.13
N VAL A 10 -7.55 1.44 2.82
CA VAL A 10 -6.57 1.58 1.72
C VAL A 10 -7.09 1.15 0.35
N LEU A 11 -8.07 0.24 0.26
CA LEU A 11 -8.61 -0.25 -1.01
C LEU A 11 -9.96 0.40 -1.36
N ASP A 12 -10.23 0.51 -2.66
CA ASP A 12 -11.54 0.87 -3.21
C ASP A 12 -12.50 -0.34 -3.27
N ASP A 13 -13.72 -0.11 -3.74
CA ASP A 13 -14.76 -1.15 -3.83
C ASP A 13 -14.42 -2.26 -4.85
N ASN A 14 -13.44 -2.03 -5.72
CA ASN A 14 -12.94 -3.00 -6.70
C ASN A 14 -11.69 -3.75 -6.21
N GLY A 15 -11.24 -3.50 -4.98
CA GLY A 15 -10.01 -4.07 -4.42
C GLY A 15 -8.72 -3.44 -4.95
N LYS A 16 -8.80 -2.29 -5.63
CA LYS A 16 -7.61 -1.52 -6.05
C LYS A 16 -7.14 -0.62 -4.93
N LEU A 17 -5.83 -0.34 -4.90
CA LEU A 17 -5.29 0.67 -4.00
C LEU A 17 -5.90 2.03 -4.36
N ARG A 18 -6.41 2.76 -3.36
CA ARG A 18 -6.89 4.13 -3.58
C ARG A 18 -5.69 5.03 -3.89
N ASP A 19 -5.78 5.84 -4.95
CA ASP A 19 -4.70 6.70 -5.50
C ASP A 19 -4.01 7.62 -4.48
N GLN A 20 -4.69 7.93 -3.38
CA GLN A 20 -4.19 8.79 -2.32
C GLN A 20 -3.22 8.09 -1.36
N TYR A 21 -3.08 6.76 -1.41
CA TYR A 21 -2.13 6.01 -0.59
C TYR A 21 -0.91 5.62 -1.41
N VAL A 22 0.26 5.65 -0.75
CA VAL A 22 1.50 5.13 -1.33
C VAL A 22 1.90 3.86 -0.60
N VAL A 23 2.20 2.81 -1.36
CA VAL A 23 2.73 1.54 -0.84
C VAL A 23 4.14 1.35 -1.36
N LEU A 24 5.07 1.10 -0.45
CA LEU A 24 6.47 0.84 -0.75
C LEU A 24 6.84 -0.59 -0.36
N ILE A 25 7.69 -1.23 -1.15
CA ILE A 25 8.37 -2.48 -0.83
C ILE A 25 9.87 -2.17 -0.81
N ASN A 26 10.50 -2.31 0.36
CA ASN A 26 11.90 -1.95 0.59
C ASN A 26 12.24 -0.52 0.08
N GLY A 27 11.35 0.44 0.33
CA GLY A 27 11.49 1.83 -0.09
C GLY A 27 11.14 2.14 -1.56
N ARG A 28 10.77 1.15 -2.38
CA ARG A 28 10.37 1.34 -3.78
C ARG A 28 8.86 1.28 -3.97
N SER A 29 8.27 2.26 -4.65
CA SER A 29 6.82 2.25 -4.93
C SER A 29 6.39 1.04 -5.76
N ILE A 30 5.26 0.44 -5.38
CA ILE A 30 4.64 -0.68 -6.10
C ILE A 30 4.20 -0.33 -7.53
N ASP A 31 4.04 0.96 -7.84
CA ASP A 31 3.71 1.46 -9.18
C ASP A 31 4.84 1.18 -10.19
N PHE A 32 6.07 1.01 -9.70
CA PHE A 32 7.23 0.60 -10.50
C PHE A 32 7.52 -0.91 -10.42
N LEU A 33 6.62 -1.67 -9.79
CA LEU A 33 6.69 -3.13 -9.63
C LEU A 33 5.49 -3.78 -10.33
N LYS A 34 4.80 -4.71 -9.67
CA LYS A 34 3.58 -5.36 -10.17
C LYS A 34 2.33 -4.87 -9.43
N GLY A 35 2.37 -3.67 -8.86
CA GLY A 35 1.29 -3.16 -8.02
C GLY A 35 1.02 -4.10 -6.83
N LEU A 36 -0.27 -4.32 -6.53
CA LEU A 36 -0.71 -5.23 -5.48
C LEU A 36 -0.38 -6.72 -5.76
N ASP A 37 -0.05 -7.07 -7.00
CA ASP A 37 0.38 -8.43 -7.38
C ASP A 37 1.88 -8.66 -7.14
N THR A 38 2.59 -7.70 -6.52
CA THR A 38 4.00 -7.86 -6.20
C THR A 38 4.19 -8.98 -5.16
N LYS A 39 4.94 -10.02 -5.54
CA LYS A 39 5.26 -11.13 -4.62
C LYS A 39 6.22 -10.63 -3.54
N LEU A 40 5.90 -10.92 -2.28
CA LEU A 40 6.71 -10.60 -1.12
C LEU A 40 7.50 -11.81 -0.61
N SER A 41 8.63 -11.54 0.04
CA SER A 41 9.45 -12.49 0.80
C SER A 41 9.39 -12.15 2.30
N SER A 42 9.83 -13.06 3.18
CA SER A 42 9.77 -12.85 4.64
C SER A 42 10.58 -11.63 5.12
N GLU A 43 11.62 -11.27 4.39
CA GLU A 43 12.53 -10.17 4.74
C GLU A 43 12.09 -8.82 4.15
N ASP A 44 11.01 -8.78 3.36
CA ASP A 44 10.56 -7.53 2.73
C ASP A 44 9.85 -6.63 3.74
N GLU A 45 10.27 -5.37 3.78
CA GLU A 45 9.56 -4.31 4.49
C GLU A 45 8.50 -3.70 3.59
N VAL A 46 7.25 -3.69 4.07
CA VAL A 46 6.13 -3.02 3.38
C VAL A 46 5.71 -1.77 4.16
N THR A 47 5.85 -0.61 3.53
CA THR A 47 5.45 0.68 4.11
C THR A 47 4.15 1.17 3.47
N PHE A 48 3.17 1.54 4.30
CA PHE A 48 1.94 2.22 3.87
C PHE A 48 2.00 3.67 4.32
N LEU A 49 1.98 4.61 3.38
CA LEU A 49 1.94 6.03 3.66
C LEU A 49 0.52 6.56 3.40
N PRO A 50 -0.09 7.25 4.39
CA PRO A 50 -1.38 7.91 4.19
C PRO A 50 -1.24 9.06 3.17
N PRO A 51 -2.36 9.60 2.67
CA PRO A 51 -2.35 10.77 1.81
C PRO A 51 -1.56 11.90 2.47
N ALA A 52 -0.53 12.39 1.79
CA ALA A 52 0.17 13.58 2.21
C ALA A 52 -0.71 14.79 1.89
N GLY A 53 -1.49 15.24 2.87
CA GLY A 53 -2.16 16.54 2.81
C GLY A 53 -1.12 17.64 2.97
N GLY A 54 -0.74 18.28 1.86
CA GLY A 54 0.02 19.53 1.92
C GLY A 54 -0.83 20.59 2.61
N GLY A 55 -0.27 21.21 3.65
CA GLY A 55 -0.83 22.43 4.25
C GLY A 55 -0.58 23.66 3.39
#